data_AF-K3WS93-F1
#
_entry.id   AF-K3WS93-F1
#
_cell.length_a   1.000
_cell.length_b   1.000
_cell.length_c   1.000
_cell.angle_alpha   90.00
_cell.angle_beta   90.00
_cell.angle_gamma   90.00
#
_symmetry.space_group_name_H-M   'P 1'
#
loop_
_entity.id
_entity.type
_entity.pdbx_description
1 polymer ?
#
loop_
_entity_poly.entity_id
_entity_poly.type
_entity_poly.pdbx_seq_one_letter_code
_entity_poly.pdbx_strand_id
1 'polypeptide(L)'
;MATKFKDLTDSFSRSECYCLNENPSHPFGNLFIGDGTLQLKSDADEQLILHLEFQDAVKIHSINIMAPPGETAPRVVKLFANRTSLGFSDAGDIEPTQTIELTDEDLEPNKEIELRFVKFQRVKSVTIFVEENNGAEETVISSLKLFGERIAGTNMNELKKISDE
;
A
#
# COMPACT_ATOMS: atom_id res chain seq x y z
N MET A 1 -17.72 -4.37 -20.31
CA MET A 1 -17.88 -4.46 -18.84
C MET A 1 -16.53 -4.10 -18.25
N ALA A 2 -16.42 -2.99 -17.51
CA ALA A 2 -15.16 -2.62 -16.87
C ALA A 2 -14.83 -3.67 -15.81
N THR A 3 -13.75 -4.42 -16.00
CA THR A 3 -13.26 -5.37 -15.01
C THR A 3 -12.87 -4.58 -13.77
N LYS A 4 -13.71 -4.60 -12.73
CA LYS A 4 -13.39 -3.93 -11.47
C LYS A 4 -12.33 -4.77 -10.77
N PHE A 5 -11.13 -4.20 -10.61
CA PHE A 5 -10.06 -4.84 -9.86
C PHE A 5 -10.49 -5.07 -8.41
N LYS A 6 -10.09 -6.21 -7.83
CA LYS A 6 -10.49 -6.61 -6.48
C LYS A 6 -9.48 -6.12 -5.45
N ASP A 7 -9.94 -5.85 -4.24
CA ASP A 7 -9.08 -5.56 -3.10
C ASP A 7 -8.18 -6.78 -2.82
N LEU A 8 -6.86 -6.55 -2.76
CA LEU A 8 -5.84 -7.57 -2.55
C LEU A 8 -5.41 -7.71 -1.09
N THR A 9 -5.99 -6.96 -0.15
CA THR A 9 -5.61 -6.93 1.27
C THR A 9 -5.67 -8.29 1.94
N ASP A 10 -6.63 -9.13 1.54
CA ASP A 10 -6.76 -10.52 2.00
C ASP A 10 -5.61 -11.43 1.53
N SER A 11 -4.89 -11.02 0.48
CA SER A 11 -3.78 -11.78 -0.09
C SER A 11 -2.44 -11.50 0.59
N PHE A 12 -2.39 -10.57 1.55
CA PHE A 12 -1.16 -10.24 2.25
C PHE A 12 -0.72 -11.36 3.21
N SER A 13 0.58 -11.61 3.26
CA SER A 13 1.21 -12.46 4.26
C SER A 13 1.54 -11.63 5.49
N ARG A 14 0.59 -11.55 6.44
CA ARG A 14 0.72 -10.68 7.64
C ARG A 14 2.00 -10.91 8.46
N SER A 15 2.59 -12.11 8.41
CA SER A 15 3.84 -12.45 9.10
C SER A 15 5.08 -11.86 8.43
N GLU A 16 5.02 -11.63 7.12
CA GLU A 16 6.14 -11.14 6.31
C GLU A 16 6.01 -9.64 6.01
N CYS A 17 4.83 -9.05 6.21
CA CYS A 17 4.66 -7.60 6.14
C CYS A 17 5.27 -6.93 7.37
N TYR A 18 5.98 -5.82 7.16
CA TYR A 18 6.58 -5.03 8.23
C TYR A 18 6.59 -3.55 7.87
N CYS A 19 6.77 -2.69 8.88
CA CYS A 19 6.95 -1.26 8.70
C CYS A 19 8.24 -0.81 9.42
N LEU A 20 9.00 0.08 8.80
CA LEU A 20 10.15 0.74 9.41
C LEU A 20 9.80 2.18 9.73
N ASN A 21 10.37 2.66 10.84
CA ASN A 21 10.06 3.96 11.45
C ASN A 21 8.60 4.09 11.89
N GLU A 22 7.93 2.99 12.23
CA GLU A 22 6.57 3.04 12.81
C GLU A 22 6.58 3.43 14.28
N ASN A 23 5.63 4.26 14.67
CA ASN A 23 5.40 4.60 16.06
C ASN A 23 4.78 3.40 16.80
N PRO A 24 5.34 2.95 17.93
CA PRO A 24 4.85 1.77 18.65
C PRO A 24 3.42 1.95 19.21
N SER A 25 2.95 3.18 19.39
CA SER A 25 1.57 3.47 19.81
C SER A 25 0.59 3.45 18.63
N HIS A 26 1.09 3.60 17.41
CA HIS A 26 0.34 3.68 16.17
C HIS A 26 0.95 2.75 15.11
N PRO A 27 0.95 1.41 15.35
CA PRO A 27 1.65 0.46 14.50
C PRO A 27 0.96 0.28 13.14
N PHE A 28 1.73 -0.17 12.16
CA PHE A 28 1.29 -0.47 10.79
C PHE A 28 0.16 -1.48 10.70
N GLY A 29 0.05 -2.40 11.67
CA GLY A 29 -1.07 -3.33 11.78
C GLY A 29 -2.44 -2.63 11.78
N ASN A 30 -2.51 -1.38 12.23
CA ASN A 30 -3.70 -0.54 12.24
C ASN A 30 -4.32 -0.38 10.84
N LEU A 31 -3.48 -0.29 9.80
CA LEU A 31 -3.93 -0.07 8.42
C LEU A 31 -4.81 -1.21 7.89
N PHE A 32 -4.65 -2.43 8.42
CA PHE A 32 -5.39 -3.62 7.97
C PHE A 32 -6.66 -3.92 8.76
N ILE A 33 -6.90 -3.18 9.85
CA ILE A 33 -8.09 -3.38 10.68
C ILE A 33 -9.31 -2.71 10.02
N GLY A 34 -9.08 -1.65 9.24
CA GLY A 34 -10.13 -0.93 8.51
C GLY A 34 -10.98 -0.04 9.42
N ASP A 35 -10.54 0.21 10.64
CA ASP A 35 -11.18 1.14 11.56
C ASP A 35 -10.54 2.53 11.39
N GLY A 36 -11.33 3.52 10.99
CA GLY A 36 -10.84 4.89 10.70
C GLY A 36 -10.28 5.65 11.90
N THR A 37 -10.36 5.07 13.11
CA THR A 37 -9.72 5.63 14.32
C THR A 37 -8.28 5.16 14.48
N LEU A 38 -7.89 4.09 13.80
CA LEU A 38 -6.56 3.49 13.90
C LEU A 38 -5.71 3.96 12.73
N GLN A 39 -4.63 4.67 13.06
CA GLN A 39 -3.70 5.25 12.10
C GLN A 39 -2.30 4.67 12.33
N LEU A 40 -1.52 4.57 11.26
CA LEU A 40 -0.08 4.44 11.29
C LEU A 40 0.52 5.84 11.43
N LYS A 41 1.51 5.99 12.29
CA LYS A 41 2.34 7.20 12.38
C LYS A 41 3.81 6.85 12.32
N SER A 42 4.63 7.77 11.83
CA SER A 42 6.07 7.65 11.99
C SER A 42 6.54 7.98 13.41
N ASP A 43 7.70 7.47 13.82
CA ASP A 43 8.24 7.66 15.17
C ASP A 43 9.25 8.81 15.26
N ALA A 44 10.21 8.86 14.33
CA ALA A 44 11.34 9.78 14.41
C ALA A 44 11.29 10.96 13.42
N ASP A 45 10.77 10.73 12.21
CA ASP A 45 10.82 11.67 11.09
C ASP A 45 9.71 11.34 10.07
N GLU A 46 9.57 12.12 9.00
CA GLU A 46 8.51 11.95 8.01
C GLU A 46 8.63 10.67 7.16
N GLN A 47 9.79 10.00 7.17
CA GLN A 47 10.04 8.87 6.29
C GLN A 47 9.45 7.57 6.85
N LEU A 48 8.74 6.82 6.01
CA LEU A 48 8.15 5.53 6.36
C LEU A 48 8.44 4.50 5.28
N ILE A 49 8.79 3.28 5.66
CA ILE A 49 8.89 2.15 4.73
C ILE A 49 7.88 1.09 5.13
N LEU A 50 6.91 0.83 4.26
CA LEU A 50 5.91 -0.21 4.42
C LEU A 50 6.23 -1.34 3.44
N HIS A 51 6.57 -2.51 3.96
CA HIS A 51 6.79 -3.70 3.16
C HIS A 51 5.57 -4.61 3.21
N LEU A 52 5.02 -4.91 2.04
CA LEU A 52 3.88 -5.80 1.85
C LEU A 52 4.28 -7.03 1.06
N GLU A 53 4.22 -8.19 1.68
CA GLU A 53 4.39 -9.47 1.00
C GLU A 53 3.02 -10.09 0.70
N PHE A 54 2.86 -10.66 -0.49
CA PHE A 54 1.67 -11.39 -0.90
C PHE A 54 1.90 -12.90 -0.77
N GLN A 55 0.87 -13.64 -0.35
CA GLN A 55 0.92 -15.11 -0.28
C GLN A 55 1.15 -15.73 -1.66
N ASP A 56 0.52 -15.15 -2.68
CA ASP A 56 0.63 -15.54 -4.08
C ASP A 56 1.01 -14.34 -4.93
N ALA A 57 1.62 -14.58 -6.09
CA ALA A 57 1.91 -13.48 -7.02
C ALA A 57 0.60 -12.84 -7.51
N VAL A 58 0.54 -11.51 -7.47
CA VAL A 58 -0.61 -10.71 -7.92
C VAL A 58 -0.21 -9.73 -9.01
N LYS A 59 -1.20 -9.18 -9.71
CA LYS A 59 -1.04 -7.98 -10.53
C LYS A 59 -1.67 -6.82 -9.81
N ILE A 60 -0.99 -5.69 -9.72
CA ILE A 60 -1.49 -4.49 -9.04
C ILE A 60 -1.83 -3.45 -10.11
N HIS A 61 -3.07 -2.99 -10.12
CA HIS A 61 -3.54 -1.97 -11.04
C HIS A 61 -3.58 -0.59 -10.39
N SER A 62 -4.15 -0.50 -9.19
CA SER A 62 -4.31 0.76 -8.46
C SER A 62 -3.97 0.59 -6.99
N ILE A 63 -3.64 1.71 -6.36
CA ILE A 63 -3.40 1.83 -4.93
C ILE A 63 -4.34 2.90 -4.37
N ASN A 64 -4.87 2.67 -3.18
CA ASN A 64 -5.56 3.68 -2.40
C ASN A 64 -4.79 3.87 -1.10
N ILE A 65 -4.36 5.09 -0.85
CA ILE A 65 -3.72 5.51 0.39
C ILE A 65 -4.67 6.53 0.99
N MET A 66 -5.05 6.33 2.25
CA MET A 66 -5.82 7.30 3.00
C MET A 66 -4.95 7.93 4.06
N ALA A 67 -4.99 9.25 4.18
CA ALA A 67 -4.31 10.00 5.22
C ALA A 67 -5.19 11.19 5.65
N PRO A 68 -5.04 11.69 6.89
CA PRO A 68 -5.66 12.94 7.27
C PRO A 68 -5.12 14.08 6.39
N PRO A 69 -5.98 14.98 5.89
CA PRO A 69 -5.52 16.14 5.14
C PRO A 69 -4.69 17.06 6.05
N GLY A 70 -3.66 17.69 5.48
CA GLY A 70 -2.77 18.60 6.21
C GLY A 70 -1.28 18.29 6.03
N GLU A 71 -0.46 18.80 6.93
CA GLU A 71 1.00 18.77 6.82
C GLU A 71 1.60 17.35 7.04
N THR A 72 0.88 16.48 7.76
CA THR A 72 1.31 15.10 8.03
C THR A 72 0.95 14.10 6.93
N ALA A 73 0.22 14.54 5.90
CA ALA A 73 -0.14 13.69 4.78
C ALA A 73 1.10 13.37 3.91
N PRO A 74 1.27 12.11 3.48
CA PRO A 74 2.37 11.74 2.60
C PRO A 74 2.21 12.43 1.25
N ARG A 75 3.31 12.99 0.74
CA ARG A 75 3.34 13.76 -0.50
C ARG A 75 4.09 13.03 -1.60
N VAL A 76 5.30 12.54 -1.32
CA VAL A 76 6.10 11.80 -2.31
C VAL A 76 6.23 10.35 -1.86
N VAL A 77 5.69 9.45 -2.67
CA VAL A 77 5.70 8.01 -2.39
C VAL A 77 6.36 7.25 -3.53
N LYS A 78 7.33 6.41 -3.18
CA LYS A 78 8.09 5.55 -4.09
C LYS A 78 7.67 4.10 -3.90
N LEU A 79 7.34 3.43 -4.99
CA LEU A 79 6.93 2.03 -5.01
C LEU A 79 8.02 1.15 -5.59
N PHE A 80 8.31 0.03 -4.92
CA PHE A 80 9.29 -0.96 -5.35
C PHE A 80 8.64 -2.33 -5.41
N ALA A 81 8.46 -2.87 -6.61
CA ALA A 81 7.90 -4.21 -6.80
C ALA A 81 9.00 -5.29 -6.74
N ASN A 82 8.70 -6.41 -6.07
CA ASN A 82 9.56 -7.58 -5.92
C ASN A 82 10.94 -7.27 -5.29
N ARG A 83 10.95 -6.36 -4.32
CA ARG A 83 12.16 -5.98 -3.59
C ARG A 83 11.89 -6.17 -2.10
N THR A 84 12.61 -7.11 -1.51
CA THR A 84 12.62 -7.39 -0.07
C THR A 84 13.77 -6.64 0.57
N SER A 85 13.63 -6.30 1.87
CA SER A 85 14.73 -5.76 2.68
C SER A 85 15.28 -4.41 2.19
N LEU A 86 14.41 -3.52 1.72
CA LEU A 86 14.79 -2.12 1.44
C LEU A 86 14.91 -1.35 2.76
N GLY A 87 16.09 -0.76 3.00
CA GLY A 87 16.28 0.25 4.03
C GLY A 87 16.15 1.67 3.47
N PHE A 88 16.17 2.67 4.35
CA PHE A 88 16.10 4.10 3.96
C PHE A 88 17.23 4.52 3.02
N SER A 89 18.46 4.02 3.28
CA SER A 89 19.61 4.28 2.40
C SER A 89 19.41 3.73 0.99
N ASP A 90 18.86 2.51 0.89
CA ASP A 90 18.62 1.86 -0.41
C ASP A 90 17.45 2.50 -1.15
N ALA A 91 16.39 2.91 -0.44
CA ALA A 91 15.21 3.52 -1.03
C ALA A 91 15.50 4.89 -1.67
N GLY A 92 16.54 5.59 -1.21
CA GLY A 92 17.01 6.84 -1.81
C GLY A 92 17.88 6.66 -3.07
N ASP A 93 18.65 5.57 -3.15
CA ASP A 93 19.62 5.33 -4.24
C ASP A 93 19.05 4.47 -5.38
N ILE A 94 18.16 3.53 -5.04
CA ILE A 94 17.57 2.60 -6.01
C ILE A 94 16.44 3.28 -6.77
N GLU A 95 16.44 3.10 -8.09
CA GLU A 95 15.34 3.55 -8.95
C GLU A 95 14.01 2.86 -8.56
N PRO A 96 12.98 3.62 -8.15
CA PRO A 96 11.69 3.05 -7.83
C PRO A 96 11.01 2.52 -9.09
N THR A 97 10.16 1.50 -8.92
CA THR A 97 9.32 0.99 -10.00
C THR A 97 8.36 2.06 -10.50
N GLN A 98 7.85 2.87 -9.57
CA GLN A 98 7.04 4.04 -9.85
C GLN A 98 7.13 5.02 -8.67
N THR A 99 7.31 6.30 -8.98
CA THR A 99 7.13 7.40 -8.03
C THR A 99 5.75 8.01 -8.24
N ILE A 100 5.08 8.36 -7.15
CA ILE A 100 3.78 9.00 -7.12
C ILE A 100 3.89 10.24 -6.25
N GLU A 101 3.50 11.37 -6.82
CA GLU A 101 3.24 12.60 -6.05
C GLU A 101 1.76 12.61 -5.72
N LEU A 102 1.45 12.62 -4.43
CA LEU A 102 0.12 12.59 -3.86
C LEU A 102 -0.34 14.01 -3.53
N THR A 103 -1.62 14.28 -3.80
CA THR A 103 -2.32 15.48 -3.35
C THR A 103 -3.31 15.11 -2.25
N ASP A 104 -3.83 16.10 -1.51
CA ASP A 104 -4.88 15.85 -0.50
C ASP A 104 -6.13 15.18 -1.10
N GLU A 105 -6.43 15.42 -2.38
CA GLU A 105 -7.55 14.76 -3.10
C GLU A 105 -7.25 13.28 -3.38
N ASP A 106 -5.98 12.91 -3.58
CA ASP A 106 -5.56 11.52 -3.80
C ASP A 106 -5.61 10.67 -2.53
N LEU A 107 -5.64 11.33 -1.37
CA LEU A 107 -5.66 10.70 -0.05
C LEU A 107 -7.08 10.43 0.48
N GLU A 108 -8.09 10.63 -0.36
CA GLU A 108 -9.49 10.37 -0.02
C GLU A 108 -9.85 8.86 -0.01
N PRO A 109 -10.83 8.44 0.81
CA PRO A 109 -11.23 7.03 0.96
C PRO A 109 -11.65 6.32 -0.32
N ASN A 110 -12.16 7.06 -1.31
CA ASN A 110 -12.72 6.50 -2.54
C ASN A 110 -11.84 6.78 -3.76
N LYS A 111 -10.62 7.28 -3.55
CA LYS A 111 -9.73 7.70 -4.62
C LYS A 111 -8.64 6.66 -4.87
N GLU A 112 -8.74 5.99 -6.00
CA GLU A 112 -7.75 5.04 -6.46
C GLU A 112 -6.74 5.73 -7.37
N ILE A 113 -5.46 5.57 -7.08
CA ILE A 113 -4.37 6.07 -7.89
C ILE A 113 -3.94 4.95 -8.84
N GLU A 114 -4.03 5.22 -10.14
CA GLU A 114 -3.65 4.26 -11.16
C GLU A 114 -2.13 4.07 -11.20
N LEU A 115 -1.70 2.82 -11.06
CA LEU A 115 -0.31 2.43 -11.24
C LEU A 115 -0.03 2.08 -12.70
N ARG A 116 1.25 2.06 -13.06
CA ARG A 116 1.72 1.54 -14.34
C ARG A 116 1.56 0.03 -14.36
N PHE A 117 0.35 -0.46 -14.59
CA PHE A 117 -0.02 -1.88 -14.56
C PHE A 117 0.99 -2.80 -15.27
N VAL A 118 1.58 -2.34 -16.38
CA VAL A 118 2.63 -3.05 -17.14
C VAL A 118 3.89 -3.39 -16.32
N LYS A 119 4.23 -2.59 -15.31
CA LYS A 119 5.34 -2.82 -14.38
C LYS A 119 4.95 -3.71 -13.20
N PHE A 120 3.65 -3.79 -12.90
CA PHE A 120 3.09 -4.54 -11.78
C PHE A 120 2.31 -5.79 -12.26
N GLN A 121 2.78 -6.44 -13.34
CA GLN A 121 2.15 -7.65 -13.90
C GLN A 121 2.41 -8.93 -13.10
N ARG A 122 3.40 -8.93 -12.20
CA ARG A 122 3.76 -10.07 -11.35
C ARG A 122 4.50 -9.59 -10.13
N VAL A 123 3.75 -9.37 -9.05
CA VAL A 123 4.22 -8.81 -7.79
C VAL A 123 4.01 -9.84 -6.70
N LYS A 124 5.11 -10.28 -6.08
CA LYS A 124 5.09 -11.07 -4.83
C LYS A 124 5.25 -10.19 -3.61
N SER A 125 5.99 -9.11 -3.73
CA SER A 125 6.19 -8.15 -2.67
C SER A 125 6.17 -6.73 -3.22
N VAL A 126 5.68 -5.78 -2.43
CA VAL A 126 5.74 -4.36 -2.76
C VAL A 126 6.19 -3.59 -1.53
N THR A 127 7.23 -2.79 -1.72
CA THR A 127 7.68 -1.84 -0.71
C THR A 127 7.21 -0.46 -1.10
N ILE A 128 6.61 0.24 -0.15
CA ILE A 128 6.11 1.60 -0.27
C ILE A 128 7.00 2.45 0.63
N PHE A 129 7.74 3.37 0.03
CA PHE A 129 8.57 4.31 0.74
C PHE A 129 7.93 5.69 0.66
N VAL A 130 7.57 6.25 1.81
CA VAL A 130 7.20 7.65 1.93
C VAL A 130 8.50 8.43 2.11
N GLU A 131 8.81 9.26 1.12
CA GLU A 131 10.04 10.06 1.10
C GLU A 131 9.82 11.43 1.76
N GLU A 132 8.68 12.06 1.48
CA GLU A 132 8.31 13.39 1.96
C GLU A 132 6.81 13.45 2.28
N ASN A 133 6.45 14.28 3.26
CA ASN A 133 5.08 14.68 3.56
C ASN A 133 4.84 16.16 3.17
N ASN A 134 3.73 16.75 3.60
CA ASN A 134 3.35 18.13 3.30
C ASN A 134 4.03 19.18 4.20
N GLY A 135 5.05 18.81 4.99
CA GLY A 135 5.88 19.72 5.78
C GLY A 135 5.87 19.50 7.29
N ALA A 136 5.29 18.39 7.78
CA ALA A 136 5.33 18.02 9.20
C ALA A 136 6.54 17.15 9.54
N GLU A 137 6.84 17.02 10.84
CA GLU A 137 7.91 16.13 11.33
C GLU A 137 7.50 14.65 11.31
N GLU A 138 6.19 14.36 11.27
CA GLU A 138 5.65 13.00 11.29
C GLU A 138 4.69 12.77 10.11
N THR A 139 4.69 11.55 9.57
CA THR A 139 3.74 11.12 8.55
C THR A 139 2.64 10.29 9.17
N VAL A 140 1.39 10.55 8.78
CA VAL A 140 0.22 9.81 9.25
C VAL A 140 -0.51 9.16 8.08
N ILE A 141 -0.78 7.85 8.18
CA ILE A 141 -1.55 7.08 7.22
C ILE A 141 -2.71 6.39 7.95
N SER A 142 -3.93 6.58 7.46
CA SER A 142 -5.15 6.00 8.04
C SER A 142 -5.50 4.66 7.42
N SER A 143 -5.25 4.47 6.12
CA SER A 143 -5.56 3.21 5.44
C SER A 143 -4.70 3.02 4.20
N LEU A 144 -4.49 1.76 3.83
CA LEU A 144 -3.74 1.37 2.65
C LEU A 144 -4.40 0.16 2.02
N LYS A 145 -4.77 0.28 0.74
CA LYS A 145 -5.39 -0.80 -0.04
C LYS A 145 -4.73 -0.89 -1.41
N LEU A 146 -4.58 -2.12 -1.88
CA LEU A 146 -4.07 -2.41 -3.22
C LEU A 146 -5.16 -3.13 -3.99
N PHE A 147 -5.41 -2.68 -5.22
CA PHE A 147 -6.42 -3.25 -6.08
C PHE A 147 -5.77 -3.91 -7.28
N GLY A 148 -6.26 -5.11 -7.61
CA GLY A 148 -5.72 -5.85 -8.73
C GLY A 148 -6.35 -7.22 -8.91
N GLU A 149 -5.55 -8.16 -9.40
CA GLU A 149 -5.95 -9.54 -9.66
C GLU A 149 -4.88 -10.53 -9.18
N ARG A 150 -5.28 -11.67 -8.61
CA ARG A 150 -4.34 -12.75 -8.27
C ARG A 150 -3.89 -13.45 -9.55
N ILE A 151 -2.59 -13.73 -9.69
CA ILE A 151 -2.08 -14.48 -10.83
C ILE A 151 -2.34 -15.95 -10.52
N ALA A 152 -3.25 -16.56 -11.27
CA ALA A 152 -3.74 -17.90 -11.03
C ALA A 152 -2.61 -18.93 -10.81
N GLY A 153 -2.43 -19.32 -9.55
CA GLY A 153 -1.67 -20.50 -9.11
C GLY A 153 -2.55 -21.56 -8.46
N THR A 154 -3.70 -21.20 -7.87
CA THR A 154 -4.68 -22.18 -7.39
C THR A 154 -6.07 -21.57 -7.41
N ASN A 155 -6.92 -22.14 -8.26
CA ASN A 155 -8.34 -21.83 -8.33
C ASN A 155 -9.02 -22.43 -7.09
N MET A 156 -9.31 -21.61 -6.06
CA MET A 156 -10.14 -22.06 -4.95
C MET A 156 -11.11 -20.95 -4.57
N ASN A 157 -12.36 -21.14 -5.02
CA ASN A 157 -13.59 -20.51 -4.55
C ASN A 157 -14.17 -19.29 -5.32
N GLU A 158 -14.23 -19.34 -6.66
CA GLU A 158 -15.31 -18.67 -7.41
C GLU A 158 -16.61 -19.51 -7.43
N LEU A 159 -17.06 -19.97 -6.25
CA LEU A 159 -18.36 -20.61 -6.07
C LEU A 159 -19.08 -19.99 -4.85
N LYS A 160 -19.30 -18.68 -4.86
CA LYS A 160 -20.52 -18.16 -4.25
C LYS A 160 -21.62 -18.23 -5.30
N LYS A 161 -22.35 -19.35 -5.25
CA LYS A 161 -23.68 -19.50 -5.87
C LYS A 161 -24.45 -18.20 -5.76
N ILE A 162 -24.67 -17.55 -6.89
CA ILE A 162 -25.87 -16.72 -7.08
C ILE A 162 -27.00 -17.75 -7.20
N SER A 163 -27.62 -18.05 -6.06
CA SER A 163 -28.92 -18.71 -6.02
C SER A 163 -29.94 -17.59 -5.92
N ASP A 164 -30.32 -17.04 -7.08
CA ASP A 164 -31.60 -16.40 -7.27
C ASP A 164 -32.59 -17.50 -7.68
N GLU A 165 -33.29 -18.07 -6.69
CA GLU A 165 -34.73 -18.42 -6.71
C GLU A 165 -35.22 -18.73 -5.29
#